data_AF-A0A7C4SQ50-F1
#
_entry.id   AF-A0A7C4SQ50-F1
#
_cell.length_a   1.000
_cell.length_b   1.000
_cell.length_c   1.000
_cell.angle_alpha   90.00
_cell.angle_beta   90.00
_cell.angle_gamma   90.00
#
_symmetry.space_group_name_H-M   'P 1'
#
loop_
_entity.id
_entity.type
_entity.pdbx_description
1 polymer ?
#
loop_
_entity_poly.entity_id
_entity_poly.type
_entity_poly.pdbx_seq_one_letter_code
_entity_poly.pdbx_strand_id
1 'polypeptide(L)'
;MLSEKMEKALNDQIMWELYSSYLYLSMSAHFLSVNLGGFANWMRVQAQEELVHAIKFYDFVNERGGRVVLQTVKAPPSEWTTPVSVFEDTLKHERQVTKRINDLVDVALKEKDHATNIFLQWFVTEQVEEEASAKEILEKLKLLGDARGGLFMMDRELAQRVFTMPSSSGAPT
;
A
#
# COMPACT_ATOMS: atom_id res chain seq x y z
N MET A 1 11.95 15.15 -19.56
CA MET A 1 12.14 13.73 -19.98
C MET A 1 12.72 12.98 -18.79
N LEU A 2 12.21 11.79 -18.46
CA LEU A 2 12.77 10.96 -17.40
C LEU A 2 14.17 10.47 -17.80
N SER A 3 15.08 10.37 -16.83
CA SER A 3 16.33 9.64 -17.05
C SER A 3 16.02 8.13 -17.08
N GLU A 4 16.88 7.33 -17.71
CA GLU A 4 16.74 5.86 -17.70
C GLU A 4 16.70 5.31 -16.25
N LYS A 5 17.47 5.93 -15.35
CA LYS A 5 17.53 5.53 -13.94
C LYS A 5 16.23 5.85 -13.20
N MET A 6 15.67 7.05 -13.39
CA MET A 6 14.41 7.44 -12.77
C MET A 6 13.24 6.63 -13.34
N GLU A 7 13.19 6.44 -14.65
CA GLU A 7 12.18 5.63 -15.32
C GLU A 7 12.19 4.17 -14.85
N LYS A 8 13.38 3.57 -14.72
CA LYS A 8 13.51 2.23 -14.15
C LYS A 8 13.01 2.17 -12.71
N ALA A 9 13.38 3.13 -11.87
CA ALA A 9 12.97 3.13 -10.48
C ALA A 9 11.45 3.32 -10.30
N LEU A 10 10.81 4.16 -11.12
CA LEU A 10 9.35 4.29 -11.15
C LEU A 10 8.66 3.00 -11.61
N ASN A 11 9.18 2.35 -12.65
CA ASN A 11 8.68 1.04 -13.09
C ASN A 11 8.80 -0.04 -12.01
N ASP A 12 9.92 -0.07 -11.28
CA ASP A 12 10.11 -0.98 -10.16
C ASP A 12 9.13 -0.67 -8.99
N GLN A 13 8.67 0.58 -8.86
CA GLN A 13 7.67 0.96 -7.86
C GLN A 13 6.25 0.59 -8.28
N ILE A 14 5.87 0.80 -9.55
CA ILE A 14 4.59 0.31 -10.10
C ILE A 14 4.39 -1.17 -9.76
N MET A 15 5.45 -1.96 -9.96
CA MET A 15 5.42 -3.39 -9.65
C MET A 15 5.32 -3.69 -8.17
N TRP A 16 5.93 -2.87 -7.33
CA TRP A 16 5.82 -3.03 -5.88
C TRP A 16 4.40 -2.75 -5.40
N GLU A 17 3.74 -1.70 -5.89
CA GLU A 17 2.33 -1.40 -5.54
C GLU A 17 1.36 -2.45 -6.07
N LEU A 18 1.59 -2.98 -7.28
CA LEU A 18 0.82 -4.11 -7.79
C LEU A 18 0.97 -5.36 -6.92
N TYR A 19 2.18 -5.60 -6.40
CA TYR A 19 2.41 -6.66 -5.43
C TYR A 19 1.74 -6.36 -4.08
N SER A 20 1.77 -5.12 -3.58
CA SER A 20 1.05 -4.69 -2.37
C SER A 20 -0.44 -4.99 -2.49
N SER A 21 -1.07 -4.58 -3.60
CA SER A 21 -2.47 -4.89 -3.91
C SER A 21 -2.75 -6.39 -3.89
N TYR A 22 -1.88 -7.19 -4.51
CA TYR A 22 -2.06 -8.64 -4.56
C TYR A 22 -1.86 -9.32 -3.19
N LEU A 23 -0.88 -8.84 -2.40
CA LEU A 23 -0.65 -9.28 -1.03
C LEU A 23 -1.89 -9.04 -0.16
N TYR A 24 -2.50 -7.87 -0.26
CA TYR A 24 -3.70 -7.54 0.51
C TYR A 24 -4.94 -8.31 0.06
N LEU A 25 -5.06 -8.65 -1.23
CA LEU A 25 -6.07 -9.63 -1.66
C LEU A 25 -5.83 -11.01 -1.04
N SER A 26 -4.58 -11.45 -0.91
CA SER A 26 -4.25 -12.73 -0.27
C SER A 26 -4.58 -12.73 1.23
N MET A 27 -4.24 -11.64 1.94
CA MET A 27 -4.61 -11.47 3.34
C MET A 27 -6.14 -11.41 3.52
N SER A 28 -6.85 -10.75 2.60
CA SER A 28 -8.32 -10.74 2.59
C SER A 28 -8.89 -12.15 2.43
N ALA A 29 -8.37 -12.94 1.48
CA ALA A 29 -8.77 -14.33 1.28
C ALA A 29 -8.49 -15.20 2.51
N HIS A 30 -7.34 -15.01 3.16
CA HIS A 30 -7.00 -15.69 4.40
C HIS A 30 -8.02 -15.37 5.51
N PHE A 31 -8.33 -14.10 5.75
CA PHE A 31 -9.32 -13.71 6.76
C PHE A 31 -10.72 -14.26 6.51
N LEU A 32 -11.16 -14.34 5.24
CA LEU A 32 -12.41 -15.00 4.89
C LEU A 32 -12.39 -16.49 5.26
N SER A 33 -11.26 -17.18 5.04
CA SER A 33 -11.13 -18.61 5.37
C SER A 33 -11.29 -18.93 6.86
N VAL A 34 -11.04 -17.94 7.73
CA VAL A 34 -11.17 -18.05 9.19
C VAL A 34 -12.37 -17.28 9.76
N ASN A 35 -13.33 -16.89 8.90
CA ASN A 35 -14.57 -16.19 9.25
C ASN A 35 -14.38 -14.81 9.93
N LEU A 36 -13.35 -14.06 9.53
CA LEU A 36 -13.10 -12.68 9.96
C LEU A 36 -13.44 -11.71 8.82
N GLY A 37 -14.73 -11.52 8.55
CA GLY A 37 -15.23 -10.84 7.36
C GLY A 37 -14.91 -9.33 7.33
N GLY A 38 -14.85 -8.67 8.47
CA GLY A 38 -14.49 -7.26 8.55
C GLY A 38 -13.00 -7.00 8.40
N PHE A 39 -12.14 -7.86 8.96
CA PHE A 39 -10.71 -7.85 8.65
C PHE A 39 -10.46 -8.09 7.15
N ALA A 40 -11.20 -9.02 6.55
CA ALA A 40 -11.13 -9.26 5.12
C ALA A 40 -11.57 -8.04 4.29
N ASN A 41 -12.62 -7.33 4.73
CA ASN A 41 -13.06 -6.09 4.08
C ASN A 41 -11.98 -5.01 4.12
N TRP A 42 -11.36 -4.80 5.29
CA TRP A 42 -10.27 -3.83 5.42
C TRP A 42 -9.12 -4.11 4.45
N MET A 43 -8.69 -5.38 4.36
CA MET A 43 -7.64 -5.79 3.42
C MET A 43 -8.06 -5.64 1.97
N ARG A 44 -9.34 -5.88 1.66
CA ARG A 44 -9.87 -5.70 0.30
C ARG A 44 -9.88 -4.24 -0.11
N VAL A 45 -10.25 -3.33 0.80
CA VAL A 45 -10.19 -1.88 0.55
C VAL A 45 -8.74 -1.44 0.37
N GLN A 46 -7.83 -1.89 1.24
CA GLN A 46 -6.40 -1.60 1.10
C GLN A 46 -5.86 -2.07 -0.26
N ALA A 47 -6.25 -3.26 -0.72
CA ALA A 47 -5.86 -3.75 -2.03
C ALA A 47 -6.33 -2.84 -3.18
N GLN A 48 -7.49 -2.20 -3.04
CA GLN A 48 -7.99 -1.25 -4.04
C GLN A 48 -7.20 0.06 -4.02
N GLU A 49 -6.83 0.56 -2.84
CA GLU A 49 -6.00 1.75 -2.67
C GLU A 49 -4.61 1.54 -3.29
N GLU A 50 -3.95 0.41 -3.02
CA GLU A 50 -2.66 0.10 -3.64
C GLU A 50 -2.71 -0.03 -5.16
N LEU A 51 -3.83 -0.51 -5.70
CA LEU A 51 -4.03 -0.52 -7.14
C LEU A 51 -4.11 0.91 -7.68
N VAL A 52 -4.77 1.83 -6.97
CA VAL A 52 -4.78 3.26 -7.33
C VAL A 52 -3.37 3.84 -7.27
N HIS A 53 -2.56 3.49 -6.26
CA HIS A 53 -1.16 3.91 -6.15
C HIS A 53 -0.36 3.45 -7.36
N ALA A 54 -0.48 2.18 -7.76
CA ALA A 54 0.17 1.63 -8.94
C ALA A 54 -0.22 2.38 -10.22
N ILE A 55 -1.51 2.65 -10.41
CA ILE A 55 -2.02 3.37 -11.59
C ILE A 55 -1.56 4.83 -11.60
N LYS A 56 -1.47 5.48 -10.44
CA LYS A 56 -0.95 6.85 -10.33
C LYS A 56 0.51 6.95 -10.78
N PHE A 57 1.36 5.98 -10.42
CA PHE A 57 2.72 5.88 -10.96
C PHE A 57 2.72 5.56 -12.46
N TYR A 58 1.87 4.63 -12.91
CA TYR A 58 1.73 4.24 -14.31
C TYR A 58 1.44 5.44 -15.21
N ASP A 59 0.44 6.23 -14.84
CA ASP A 59 0.01 7.41 -15.60
C ASP A 59 1.12 8.46 -15.62
N PHE A 60 1.72 8.75 -14.47
CA PHE A 60 2.81 9.72 -14.36
C PHE A 60 4.02 9.40 -15.24
N VAL A 61 4.43 8.12 -15.31
CA VAL A 61 5.54 7.70 -16.18
C VAL A 61 5.23 8.01 -17.65
N ASN A 62 4.01 7.67 -18.10
CA ASN A 62 3.60 7.89 -19.49
C ASN A 62 3.43 9.39 -19.81
N GLU A 63 2.87 10.19 -18.90
CA GLU A 63 2.74 11.64 -19.04
C GLU A 63 4.10 12.34 -19.16
N ARG A 64 5.12 11.81 -18.49
CA ARG A 64 6.49 12.32 -18.55
C ARG A 64 7.26 11.88 -19.79
N GLY A 65 6.61 11.14 -20.69
CA GLY A 65 7.17 10.59 -21.92
C GLY A 65 8.07 9.38 -21.72
N GLY A 66 8.03 8.74 -20.55
CA GLY A 66 8.67 7.44 -20.30
C GLY A 66 7.79 6.30 -20.77
N ARG A 67 8.28 5.07 -20.63
CA ARG A 67 7.55 3.85 -20.97
C ARG A 67 7.34 2.97 -19.75
N VAL A 68 6.09 2.60 -19.50
CA VAL A 68 5.79 1.57 -18.51
C VAL A 68 6.10 0.17 -19.07
N VAL A 69 6.80 -0.64 -18.27
CA VAL A 69 7.11 -2.05 -18.52
C VAL A 69 6.63 -2.85 -17.31
N LEU A 70 5.47 -3.50 -17.46
CA LEU A 70 4.93 -4.38 -16.43
C LEU A 70 5.81 -5.64 -16.31
N GLN A 71 6.24 -5.92 -15.07
CA GLN A 71 7.09 -7.06 -14.72
C GLN A 71 6.25 -8.19 -14.11
N THR A 72 6.89 -9.29 -13.74
CA THR A 72 6.22 -10.40 -13.05
C THR A 72 5.85 -10.02 -11.62
N VAL A 73 4.58 -10.18 -11.25
CA VAL A 73 4.13 -10.11 -9.85
C VAL A 73 4.30 -11.51 -9.23
N LYS A 74 5.06 -11.61 -8.14
CA LYS A 74 5.22 -12.87 -7.41
C LYS A 74 3.96 -13.20 -6.62
N ALA A 75 3.67 -14.50 -6.46
CA ALA A 75 2.63 -14.94 -5.56
C ALA A 75 2.96 -14.53 -4.11
N PRO A 76 2.05 -13.85 -3.39
CA PRO A 76 2.23 -13.54 -1.98
C PRO A 76 2.01 -14.79 -1.10
N PRO A 77 2.37 -14.75 0.19
CA PRO A 77 1.95 -15.76 1.15
C PRO A 77 0.43 -15.93 1.17
N SER A 78 -0.07 -17.10 1.53
CA SER A 78 -1.51 -17.42 1.56
C SER A 78 -2.04 -17.83 2.93
N GLU A 79 -1.17 -17.98 3.93
CA GLU A 79 -1.53 -18.49 5.25
C GLU A 79 -0.80 -17.71 6.35
N TRP A 80 -1.54 -17.40 7.42
CA TRP A 80 -1.06 -16.76 8.63
C TRP A 80 -1.64 -17.48 9.85
N THR A 81 -0.97 -17.36 11.00
CA THR A 81 -1.39 -18.09 12.21
C THR A 81 -2.44 -17.31 13.01
N THR A 82 -2.32 -15.98 13.05
CA THR A 82 -3.20 -15.11 13.84
C THR A 82 -3.44 -13.78 13.12
N PRO A 83 -4.52 -13.04 13.44
CA PRO A 83 -4.70 -11.67 12.97
C PRO A 83 -3.52 -10.75 13.30
N VAL A 84 -2.89 -10.95 14.46
CA VAL A 84 -1.67 -10.22 14.85
C VAL A 84 -0.57 -10.45 13.81
N SER A 85 -0.29 -11.71 13.43
CA SER A 85 0.76 -12.01 12.45
C SER A 85 0.48 -11.40 11.08
N VAL A 86 -0.79 -11.27 10.68
CA VAL A 86 -1.15 -10.59 9.43
C VAL A 86 -0.79 -9.11 9.50
N PHE A 87 -1.19 -8.40 10.56
CA PHE A 87 -0.92 -6.95 10.67
C PHE A 87 0.54 -6.63 11.01
N GLU A 88 1.30 -7.56 11.60
CA GLU A 88 2.75 -7.45 11.68
C GLU A 88 3.40 -7.46 10.29
N ASP A 89 2.95 -8.36 9.42
CA ASP A 89 3.40 -8.42 8.02
C ASP A 89 2.93 -7.21 7.22
N THR A 90 1.68 -6.74 7.41
CA THR A 90 1.17 -5.50 6.79
C THR A 90 2.02 -4.30 7.18
N LEU A 91 2.26 -4.05 8.46
CA LEU A 91 3.07 -2.91 8.92
C LEU A 91 4.52 -3.03 8.44
N LYS A 92 5.08 -4.24 8.40
CA LYS A 92 6.43 -4.48 7.87
C LYS A 92 6.49 -4.23 6.36
N HIS A 93 5.44 -4.56 5.62
CA HIS A 93 5.33 -4.30 4.19
C HIS A 93 5.21 -2.80 3.93
N GLU A 94 4.34 -2.09 4.65
CA GLU A 94 4.18 -0.63 4.52
C GLU A 94 5.49 0.12 4.79
N ARG A 95 6.24 -0.26 5.81
CA ARG A 95 7.57 0.32 6.06
C ARG A 95 8.56 0.10 4.90
N GLN A 96 8.42 -1.00 4.17
CA GLN A 96 9.21 -1.22 2.96
C GLN A 96 8.75 -0.32 1.83
N VAL A 97 7.44 -0.14 1.64
CA VAL A 97 6.87 0.81 0.67
C VAL A 97 7.38 2.22 0.98
N THR A 98 7.25 2.69 2.23
CA THR A 98 7.76 3.99 2.70
C THR A 98 9.23 4.17 2.40
N LYS A 99 10.05 3.16 2.69
CA LYS A 99 11.49 3.22 2.37
C LYS A 99 11.71 3.41 0.87
N ARG A 100 10.99 2.68 0.02
CA ARG A 100 11.12 2.79 -1.45
C ARG A 100 10.68 4.16 -1.96
N ILE A 101 9.61 4.73 -1.41
CA ILE A 101 9.18 6.09 -1.72
C ILE A 101 10.27 7.11 -1.35
N ASN A 102 10.88 6.99 -0.16
CA ASN A 102 12.00 7.85 0.23
C ASN A 102 13.22 7.68 -0.70
N ASP A 103 13.56 6.45 -1.06
CA ASP A 103 14.65 6.18 -2.00
C ASP A 103 14.37 6.83 -3.39
N LEU A 104 13.10 6.84 -3.85
CA LEU A 104 12.70 7.53 -5.09
C LEU A 104 12.84 9.05 -4.98
N VAL A 105 12.46 9.64 -3.84
CA VAL A 105 12.64 11.07 -3.56
C VAL A 105 14.12 11.44 -3.64
N ASP A 106 14.99 10.64 -3.02
CA ASP A 106 16.44 10.86 -3.08
C ASP A 106 16.99 10.78 -4.50
N VAL A 107 16.52 9.83 -5.32
CA VAL A 107 16.90 9.73 -6.74
C VAL A 107 16.45 10.98 -7.50
N ALA A 108 15.20 11.41 -7.32
CA ALA A 108 14.66 12.60 -8.00
C ALA A 108 15.44 13.86 -7.62
N LEU A 109 15.73 14.07 -6.34
CA LEU A 109 16.53 15.20 -5.86
C LEU A 109 17.96 15.18 -6.41
N LYS A 110 18.62 14.01 -6.39
CA LYS A 110 19.99 13.85 -6.91
C LYS A 110 20.08 14.16 -8.41
N GLU A 111 19.06 13.79 -9.18
CA GLU A 111 18.99 14.03 -10.62
C GLU A 111 18.38 15.40 -10.97
N LYS A 112 18.02 16.20 -9.97
CA LYS A 112 17.31 17.48 -10.13
C LYS A 112 15.99 17.33 -10.91
N ASP A 113 15.34 16.18 -10.80
CA ASP A 113 14.02 15.93 -11.37
C ASP A 113 12.93 16.48 -10.43
N HIS A 114 12.76 17.79 -10.49
CA HIS A 114 11.82 18.51 -9.62
C HIS A 114 10.37 18.05 -9.81
N ALA A 115 9.97 17.70 -11.03
CA ALA A 115 8.61 17.27 -11.31
C ALA A 115 8.32 15.89 -10.70
N THR A 116 9.28 14.95 -10.76
CA THR A 116 9.15 13.65 -10.06
C THR A 116 9.18 13.83 -8.54
N ASN A 117 10.03 14.73 -8.03
CA ASN A 117 10.05 15.05 -6.61
C ASN A 117 8.71 15.59 -6.10
N ILE A 118 8.07 16.52 -6.83
CA ILE A 118 6.74 17.06 -6.49
C ILE A 118 5.68 15.96 -6.50
N PHE A 119 5.67 15.13 -7.55
CA PHE A 119 4.75 14.00 -7.67
C PHE A 119 4.86 13.04 -6.48
N LEU A 120 6.08 12.73 -6.04
CA LEU A 120 6.35 11.84 -4.91
C LEU A 120 5.90 12.40 -3.56
N GLN A 121 5.71 13.72 -3.41
CA GLN A 121 5.27 14.29 -2.11
C GLN A 121 3.89 13.81 -1.69
N TRP A 122 3.02 13.48 -2.65
CA TRP A 122 1.74 12.87 -2.35
C TRP A 122 1.94 11.51 -1.65
N PHE A 123 2.79 10.65 -2.20
CA PHE A 123 3.10 9.34 -1.62
C PHE A 123 3.85 9.44 -0.29
N VAL A 124 4.74 10.42 -0.12
CA VAL A 124 5.40 10.66 1.18
C VAL A 124 4.36 10.94 2.27
N THR A 125 3.34 11.74 1.95
CA THR A 125 2.25 12.02 2.90
C THR A 125 1.38 10.79 3.11
N GLU A 126 1.01 10.10 2.03
CA GLU A 126 0.16 8.91 2.07
C GLU A 126 0.77 7.81 2.96
N GLN A 127 2.07 7.53 2.78
CA GLN A 127 2.76 6.50 3.56
C GLN A 127 2.80 6.78 5.07
N VAL A 128 2.66 8.03 5.51
CA VAL A 128 2.53 8.34 6.94
C VAL A 128 1.20 7.82 7.48
N GLU A 129 0.12 8.01 6.72
CA GLU A 129 -1.22 7.54 7.08
C GLU A 129 -1.31 6.00 6.98
N GLU A 130 -0.69 5.40 5.96
CA GLU A 130 -0.66 3.94 5.78
C GLU A 130 0.03 3.23 6.96
N GLU A 131 1.22 3.69 7.35
CA GLU A 131 1.92 3.14 8.51
C GLU A 131 1.14 3.37 9.81
N ALA A 132 0.49 4.52 9.96
CA ALA A 132 -0.31 4.83 11.15
C ALA A 132 -1.54 3.91 11.26
N SER A 133 -2.26 3.73 10.16
CA SER A 133 -3.45 2.87 10.05
C SER A 133 -3.12 1.41 10.36
N ALA A 134 -2.10 0.85 9.71
CA ALA A 134 -1.65 -0.52 9.95
C ALA A 134 -1.18 -0.72 11.40
N LYS A 135 -0.43 0.25 11.95
CA LYS A 135 0.07 0.21 13.33
C LYS A 135 -1.06 0.30 14.35
N GLU A 136 -2.05 1.17 14.15
CA GLU A 136 -3.18 1.30 15.07
C GLU A 136 -3.92 -0.03 15.25
N ILE A 137 -4.21 -0.71 14.14
CA ILE A 137 -4.89 -2.00 14.15
C ILE A 137 -4.02 -3.06 14.83
N LEU A 138 -2.72 -3.10 14.53
CA LEU A 138 -1.80 -4.02 15.18
C LEU A 138 -1.76 -3.82 16.71
N GLU A 139 -1.67 -2.58 17.17
CA GLU A 139 -1.60 -2.28 18.61
C GLU A 139 -2.95 -2.55 19.30
N LYS A 140 -4.09 -2.29 18.65
CA LYS A 140 -5.41 -2.72 19.12
C LYS A 140 -5.48 -4.24 19.28
N LEU A 141 -5.02 -5.01 18.29
CA LEU A 141 -4.97 -6.47 18.35
C LEU A 141 -4.09 -6.97 19.51
N LYS A 142 -2.92 -6.37 19.73
CA LYS A 142 -2.05 -6.71 20.86
C LYS A 142 -2.69 -6.40 22.21
N LEU A 143 -3.40 -5.27 22.31
CA LEU A 143 -4.08 -4.86 23.54
C LEU A 143 -5.21 -5.83 23.92
N LEU A 144 -5.89 -6.43 22.94
CA LEU A 144 -6.97 -7.39 23.17
C LEU A 144 -6.49 -8.69 23.84
N GLY A 145 -5.26 -9.15 23.55
CA GLY A 145 -4.76 -10.44 24.02
C GLY A 145 -5.75 -11.58 23.69
N ASP A 146 -6.14 -12.36 24.71
CA ASP A 146 -7.06 -13.50 24.57
C ASP A 146 -8.55 -13.13 24.67
N ALA A 147 -8.89 -11.83 24.73
CA ALA A 147 -10.26 -11.38 24.90
C ALA A 147 -11.11 -11.57 23.63
N ARG A 148 -11.69 -12.77 23.46
CA ARG A 148 -12.49 -13.17 22.29
C ARG A 148 -13.60 -12.18 21.91
N GLY A 149 -14.23 -11.53 22.89
CA GLY A 149 -15.26 -10.51 22.63
C GLY A 149 -14.73 -9.28 21.91
N GLY A 150 -13.48 -8.88 22.18
CA GLY A 150 -12.86 -7.72 21.54
C GLY A 150 -12.54 -7.96 20.07
N LEU A 151 -12.13 -9.18 19.71
CA LEU A 151 -11.87 -9.53 18.30
C LEU A 151 -13.15 -9.39 17.44
N PHE A 152 -14.30 -9.82 17.98
CA PHE A 152 -15.58 -9.67 17.28
C PHE A 152 -16.00 -8.20 17.11
N MET A 153 -15.79 -7.36 18.12
CA MET A 153 -16.08 -5.92 18.01
C MET A 153 -15.20 -5.25 16.96
N MET A 154 -13.92 -5.61 16.94
CA MET A 154 -12.96 -5.09 15.99
C MET A 154 -13.26 -5.55 14.56
N ASP A 155 -13.66 -6.81 14.36
CA ASP A 155 -14.13 -7.29 13.05
C ASP A 155 -15.31 -6.44 12.56
N ARG A 156 -16.31 -6.15 13.42
CA ARG A 156 -17.43 -5.28 13.05
C ARG A 156 -17.03 -3.85 12.71
N GLU A 157 -16.05 -3.29 13.41
CA GLU A 157 -15.48 -1.95 13.13
C GLU A 157 -14.83 -1.92 11.74
N LEU A 158 -13.95 -2.89 11.45
CA LEU A 158 -13.21 -2.97 10.19
C LEU A 158 -14.12 -3.26 8.98
N ALA A 159 -15.27 -3.91 9.20
CA ALA A 159 -16.30 -4.08 8.19
C ALA A 159 -16.94 -2.76 7.71
N GLN A 160 -16.77 -1.66 8.45
CA GLN A 160 -17.30 -0.34 8.06
C GLN A 160 -16.37 0.43 7.13
N ARG A 161 -15.11 -0.01 6.93
CA ARG A 161 -14.19 0.67 6.01
C ARG A 161 -14.76 0.61 4.59
N VAL A 162 -14.85 1.76 3.96
CA VAL A 162 -15.29 1.92 2.57
C VAL A 162 -14.15 2.47 1.76
N PHE A 163 -14.00 1.96 0.53
CA PHE A 163 -13.05 2.52 -0.40
C PHE A 163 -13.44 3.95 -0.77
N THR A 164 -12.51 4.87 -0.55
CA THR A 164 -12.63 6.26 -1.00
C THR A 164 -11.52 6.53 -1.99
N MET A 165 -11.87 6.91 -3.21
CA MET A 165 -10.88 7.36 -4.19
C MET A 165 -10.12 8.56 -3.62
N PRO A 166 -8.77 8.53 -3.58
CA PRO A 166 -8.00 9.69 -3.19
C PRO A 166 -8.37 10.89 -4.05
N SER A 167 -8.59 12.05 -3.43
CA SER A 167 -8.90 13.26 -4.16
C SER A 167 -7.75 13.62 -5.10
N SER A 168 -8.05 14.02 -6.35
CA SER A 168 -7.07 14.45 -7.35
C SER A 168 -6.35 15.77 -6.99
N SER A 169 -6.50 16.25 -5.76
CA SER A 169 -5.92 17.48 -5.23
C SER A 169 -4.40 17.34 -5.06
N GLY A 170 -3.69 17.49 -6.16
CA GLY A 170 -2.22 17.46 -6.21
C GLY A 170 -1.64 17.64 -7.61
N ALA A 171 -2.43 17.42 -8.68
CA ALA A 171 -2.05 17.86 -10.02
C ALA A 171 -2.44 19.34 -10.19
N PRO A 172 -1.51 20.26 -10.48
CA PRO A 172 -1.89 21.58 -10.96
C PRO A 172 -2.63 21.40 -12.30
N THR A 173 -3.85 21.92 -12.37
CA THR A 173 -4.55 22.20 -13.64
C THR A 173 -3.77 23.21 -14.48
#